data_AF-A0A9D3NXD0-F1
#
_entry.id   AF-A0A9D3NXD0-F1
#
_cell.length_a   1.000
_cell.length_b   1.000
_cell.length_c   1.000
_cell.angle_alpha   90.00
_cell.angle_beta   90.00
_cell.angle_gamma   90.00
#
_symmetry.space_group_name_H-M   'P 1'
#
loop_
_entity.id
_entity.type
_entity.pdbx_description
1 polymer ?
#
loop_
_entity_poly.entity_id
_entity_poly.type
_entity_poly.pdbx_seq_one_letter_code
_entity_poly.pdbx_strand_id
1 'polypeptide(L)'
;MYRESQQRIKYRENKLEELRKAVRSHKCSAQAAIEESDRIFTELIKSIVKTHHEATALIRAQEKAAVSRAEGVMKQLEQEMVELKRRNAELEELLYTDDPVQFLQIFQFASAPLVSSDVPTIVLNSSHPFNSVVQSVSQLKEKLEESCKEDFENISSQVTDVQIVLSDEQKTREEFLRYFCLWEERLTSIPQIHSISSMIHPHPPGSGRLPPIAETRGEKKKLEKKKDRVREKNQLLT
;
A
#
# COMPACT_ATOMS: atom_id res chain seq x y z
N MET A 1 -56.11 1.07 11.30
CA MET A 1 -55.32 -0.09 11.80
C MET A 1 -54.79 -1.03 10.71
N TYR A 2 -55.59 -1.86 10.03
CA TYR A 2 -55.05 -2.84 9.05
C TYR A 2 -54.30 -2.19 7.88
N ARG A 3 -54.89 -1.16 7.27
CA ARG A 3 -54.29 -0.44 6.12
C ARG A 3 -52.97 0.26 6.49
N GLU A 4 -52.89 0.84 7.68
CA GLU A 4 -51.66 1.47 8.21
C GLU A 4 -50.57 0.43 8.48
N SER A 5 -50.94 -0.74 9.00
CA SER A 5 -50.01 -1.85 9.20
C SER A 5 -49.43 -2.34 7.87
N GLN A 6 -50.27 -2.49 6.84
CA GLN A 6 -49.84 -2.90 5.50
C GLN A 6 -48.90 -1.86 4.86
N GLN A 7 -49.19 -0.57 5.01
CA GLN A 7 -48.29 0.50 4.54
C GLN A 7 -46.93 0.47 5.25
N ARG A 8 -46.90 0.24 6.57
CA ARG A 8 -45.65 0.10 7.34
C ARG A 8 -44.83 -1.10 6.90
N ILE A 9 -45.47 -2.24 6.61
CA ILE A 9 -44.78 -3.44 6.09
C ILE A 9 -44.13 -3.11 4.74
N LYS A 10 -44.89 -2.59 3.78
CA LYS A 10 -44.38 -2.24 2.45
C LYS A 10 -43.22 -1.25 2.50
N TYR A 11 -43.30 -0.25 3.38
CA TYR A 11 -42.20 0.71 3.60
C TYR A 11 -40.92 0.01 4.10
N ARG A 12 -41.06 -0.88 5.09
CA ARG A 12 -39.93 -1.64 5.65
C ARG A 12 -39.33 -2.61 4.63
N GLU A 13 -40.14 -3.25 3.80
CA GLU A 13 -39.68 -4.10 2.69
C GLU A 13 -38.85 -3.29 1.68
N ASN A 14 -39.31 -2.09 1.31
CA ASN A 14 -38.54 -1.21 0.42
C ASN A 14 -37.21 -0.78 1.05
N LYS A 15 -37.20 -0.37 2.32
CA LYS A 15 -35.97 0.00 3.04
C LYS A 15 -35.00 -1.17 3.18
N LEU A 16 -35.51 -2.39 3.38
CA LEU A 16 -34.68 -3.59 3.41
C LEU A 16 -34.02 -3.86 2.05
N GLU A 17 -34.73 -3.64 0.94
CA GLU A 17 -34.15 -3.81 -0.38
C GLU A 17 -33.13 -2.72 -0.74
N GLU A 18 -33.38 -1.46 -0.35
CA GLU A 18 -32.39 -0.37 -0.45
C GLU A 18 -31.11 -0.73 0.31
N LEU A 19 -31.24 -1.23 1.55
CA LEU A 19 -30.09 -1.67 2.35
C LEU A 19 -29.33 -2.83 1.71
N ARG A 20 -30.04 -3.85 1.19
CA ARG A 20 -29.40 -4.96 0.47
C ARG A 20 -28.60 -4.49 -0.74
N LYS A 21 -29.12 -3.53 -1.51
CA LYS A 21 -28.39 -2.92 -2.63
C LYS A 21 -27.15 -2.17 -2.15
N ALA A 22 -27.26 -1.36 -1.10
CA ALA A 22 -26.12 -0.65 -0.52
C ALA A 22 -25.02 -1.60 -0.04
N VAL A 23 -25.38 -2.68 0.66
CA VAL A 23 -24.44 -3.72 1.11
C VAL A 23 -23.75 -4.40 -0.07
N ARG A 24 -24.50 -4.78 -1.12
CA ARG A 24 -23.91 -5.38 -2.32
C ARG A 24 -22.93 -4.42 -3.01
N SER A 25 -23.33 -3.17 -3.20
CA SER A 25 -22.49 -2.13 -3.81
C SER A 25 -21.19 -1.92 -3.02
N HIS A 26 -21.28 -1.78 -1.70
CA HIS A 26 -20.12 -1.60 -0.83
C HIS A 26 -19.16 -2.80 -0.91
N LYS A 27 -19.67 -4.04 -0.91
CA LYS A 27 -18.85 -5.25 -1.11
C LYS A 27 -18.14 -5.25 -2.47
N CYS A 28 -18.85 -4.93 -3.55
CA CYS A 28 -18.26 -4.83 -4.87
C CYS A 28 -17.19 -3.74 -4.95
N SER A 29 -17.43 -2.58 -4.33
CA SER A 29 -16.47 -1.48 -4.26
C SER A 29 -15.20 -1.87 -3.50
N ALA A 30 -15.33 -2.56 -2.36
CA ALA A 30 -14.19 -3.04 -1.59
C ALA A 30 -13.36 -4.05 -2.39
N GLN A 31 -14.02 -4.99 -3.07
CA GLN A 31 -13.35 -5.97 -3.92
C GLN A 31 -12.60 -5.30 -5.09
N ALA A 32 -13.23 -4.34 -5.76
CA ALA A 32 -12.59 -3.58 -6.83
C ALA A 32 -11.37 -2.80 -6.34
N ALA A 33 -11.43 -2.21 -5.14
CA ALA A 33 -10.29 -1.52 -4.53
C ALA A 33 -9.12 -2.47 -4.22
N ILE A 34 -9.42 -3.70 -3.76
CA ILE A 34 -8.40 -4.74 -3.55
C ILE A 34 -7.72 -5.12 -4.87
N GLU A 35 -8.51 -5.44 -5.90
CA GLU A 35 -7.98 -5.84 -7.22
C GLU A 35 -7.09 -4.76 -7.85
N GLU A 36 -7.51 -3.50 -7.74
CA GLU A 36 -6.72 -2.37 -8.24
C GLU A 36 -5.45 -2.15 -7.41
N SER A 37 -5.53 -2.30 -6.08
CA SER A 37 -4.34 -2.24 -5.21
C SER A 37 -3.35 -3.34 -5.55
N ASP A 38 -3.81 -4.57 -5.77
CA ASP A 38 -2.98 -5.71 -6.17
C ASP A 38 -2.30 -5.45 -7.52
N ARG A 39 -3.01 -4.84 -8.47
CA ARG A 39 -2.44 -4.43 -9.77
C ARG A 39 -1.29 -3.43 -9.57
N ILE A 40 -1.51 -2.39 -8.76
CA ILE A 40 -0.52 -1.36 -8.46
C ILE A 40 0.72 -1.95 -7.78
N PHE A 41 0.55 -2.78 -6.74
CA PHE A 41 1.68 -3.45 -6.09
C PHE A 41 2.43 -4.38 -7.04
N THR A 42 1.73 -5.07 -7.93
CA THR A 42 2.36 -5.90 -8.97
C THR A 42 3.25 -5.08 -9.90
N GLU A 43 2.80 -3.90 -10.33
CA GLU A 43 3.59 -2.98 -11.17
C GLU A 43 4.81 -2.41 -10.43
N LEU A 44 4.67 -2.10 -9.14
CA LEU A 44 5.76 -1.67 -8.29
C LEU A 44 6.82 -2.77 -8.13
N ILE A 45 6.41 -4.00 -7.81
CA ILE A 45 7.31 -5.16 -7.70
C ILE A 45 8.05 -5.39 -9.02
N LYS A 46 7.36 -5.33 -10.16
CA LYS A 46 8.01 -5.44 -11.48
C LYS A 46 9.07 -4.37 -11.68
N SER A 47 8.82 -3.14 -11.26
CA SER A 47 9.78 -2.04 -11.36
C SER A 47 11.01 -2.29 -10.49
N ILE A 48 10.83 -2.73 -9.25
CA ILE A 48 11.94 -3.09 -8.34
C ILE A 48 12.79 -4.24 -8.92
N VAL A 49 12.13 -5.28 -9.43
CA VAL A 49 12.81 -6.42 -10.07
C VAL A 49 13.58 -5.97 -11.31
N LYS A 50 13.02 -5.07 -12.13
CA LYS A 50 13.72 -4.49 -13.29
C LYS A 50 14.99 -3.75 -12.86
N THR A 51 14.89 -2.86 -11.87
CA THR A 51 16.04 -2.13 -11.32
C THR A 51 17.13 -3.06 -10.80
N HIS A 52 16.76 -4.16 -10.13
CA HIS A 52 17.70 -5.20 -9.70
C HIS A 52 18.47 -5.82 -10.89
N HIS A 53 17.77 -6.17 -11.97
CA HIS A 53 18.42 -6.73 -13.17
C HIS A 53 19.35 -5.72 -13.83
N GLU A 54 18.94 -4.46 -13.94
CA GLU A 54 19.76 -3.38 -14.51
C GLU A 54 21.04 -3.14 -13.69
N ALA A 55 20.93 -3.03 -12.36
CA ALA A 55 22.08 -2.89 -11.47
C ALA A 55 23.05 -4.08 -11.59
N THR A 56 22.52 -5.30 -11.63
CA THR A 56 23.32 -6.52 -11.81
C THR A 56 24.04 -6.52 -13.15
N ALA A 57 23.35 -6.15 -14.24
CA ALA A 57 23.93 -6.08 -15.57
C ALA A 57 25.07 -5.05 -15.65
N LEU A 58 24.91 -3.89 -15.02
CA LEU A 58 25.95 -2.86 -14.94
C LEU A 58 27.20 -3.34 -14.20
N ILE A 59 27.02 -4.02 -13.05
CA ILE A 59 28.13 -4.61 -12.29
C ILE A 59 28.89 -5.62 -13.15
N ARG A 60 28.18 -6.54 -13.81
CA ARG A 60 28.78 -7.57 -14.67
C ARG A 60 29.49 -6.99 -15.89
N ALA A 61 28.91 -5.96 -16.52
CA ALA A 61 29.53 -5.28 -17.64
C ALA A 61 30.85 -4.60 -17.21
N GLN A 62 30.84 -3.92 -16.06
CA GLN A 62 32.04 -3.26 -15.52
C GLN A 62 33.12 -4.26 -15.10
N GLU A 63 32.73 -5.35 -14.43
CA GLU A 63 33.62 -6.47 -14.09
C GLU A 63 34.29 -7.02 -15.35
N LYS A 64 33.49 -7.41 -16.35
CA LYS A 64 34.01 -7.96 -17.61
C LYS A 64 34.96 -7.00 -18.32
N ALA A 65 34.61 -5.71 -18.38
CA ALA A 65 35.45 -4.71 -19.02
C ALA A 65 36.78 -4.50 -18.26
N ALA A 66 36.74 -4.48 -16.92
CA ALA A 66 37.95 -4.35 -16.10
C ALA A 66 38.87 -5.57 -16.21
N VAL A 67 38.30 -6.78 -16.13
CA VAL A 67 39.04 -8.04 -16.27
C VAL A 67 39.65 -8.15 -17.67
N SER A 68 38.89 -7.89 -18.74
CA SER A 68 39.41 -7.98 -20.10
C SER A 68 40.57 -7.01 -20.36
N ARG A 69 40.54 -5.80 -19.79
CA ARG A 69 41.68 -4.86 -19.85
C ARG A 69 42.89 -5.41 -19.11
N ALA A 70 42.70 -5.95 -17.90
CA ALA A 70 43.79 -6.52 -17.12
C ALA A 70 44.44 -7.73 -17.81
N GLU A 71 43.63 -8.64 -18.35
CA GLU A 71 44.11 -9.81 -19.12
C GLU A 71 44.91 -9.39 -20.36
N GLY A 72 44.50 -8.32 -21.05
CA GLY A 72 45.25 -7.77 -22.18
C GLY A 72 46.65 -7.30 -21.79
N VAL A 73 46.75 -6.56 -20.67
CA VAL A 73 48.04 -6.12 -20.12
C VAL A 73 48.88 -7.31 -19.64
N MET A 74 48.28 -8.29 -18.97
CA MET A 74 48.97 -9.51 -18.54
C MET A 74 49.59 -10.25 -19.72
N LYS A 75 48.83 -10.46 -20.80
CA LYS A 75 49.32 -11.14 -22.00
C LYS A 75 50.48 -10.38 -22.65
N GLN A 76 50.42 -9.05 -22.68
CA GLN A 76 51.51 -8.23 -23.19
C GLN A 76 52.78 -8.42 -22.34
N LEU A 77 52.66 -8.34 -21.01
CA LEU A 77 53.78 -8.53 -20.09
C LEU A 77 54.39 -9.95 -20.20
N GLU A 78 53.56 -10.98 -20.33
CA GLU A 78 54.02 -12.36 -20.54
C GLU A 78 54.86 -12.48 -21.83
N GLN A 79 54.42 -11.86 -22.92
CA GLN A 79 55.15 -11.86 -24.19
C GLN A 79 56.47 -11.09 -24.09
N GLU A 80 56.46 -9.92 -23.46
CA GLU A 80 57.67 -9.13 -23.22
C GLU A 80 58.68 -9.90 -22.35
N MET A 81 58.22 -10.60 -21.31
CA MET A 81 59.08 -11.44 -20.47
C MET A 81 59.73 -12.58 -21.27
N VAL A 82 58.99 -13.23 -22.16
CA VAL A 82 59.54 -14.30 -23.02
C VAL A 82 60.61 -13.73 -23.95
N GLU A 83 60.35 -12.58 -24.57
CA GLU A 83 61.31 -11.95 -25.47
C GLU A 83 62.56 -11.46 -24.75
N LEU A 84 62.40 -10.84 -23.59
CA LEU A 84 63.51 -10.41 -22.73
C LEU A 84 64.37 -11.59 -22.30
N LYS A 85 63.77 -12.70 -21.85
CA LYS A 85 64.50 -13.92 -21.48
C LYS A 85 65.29 -14.48 -22.66
N ARG A 86 64.72 -14.49 -23.87
CA ARG A 86 65.41 -14.94 -25.08
C ARG A 86 66.62 -14.06 -25.42
N ARG A 87 66.44 -12.73 -25.45
CA ARG A 87 67.55 -11.79 -25.72
C ARG A 87 68.62 -11.86 -24.64
N ASN A 88 68.24 -12.04 -23.38
CA ASN A 88 69.20 -12.24 -22.30
C ASN A 88 70.02 -13.52 -22.50
N ALA A 89 69.40 -14.63 -22.93
CA ALA A 89 70.15 -15.86 -23.24
C ALA A 89 71.16 -15.66 -24.38
N GLU A 90 70.78 -14.93 -25.44
CA GLU A 90 71.68 -14.59 -26.55
C GLU A 90 72.85 -13.68 -26.10
N LEU A 91 72.61 -12.76 -25.15
CA LEU A 91 73.66 -11.95 -24.51
C LEU A 91 74.60 -12.76 -23.62
N GLU A 92 74.13 -13.82 -22.97
CA GLU A 92 74.99 -14.73 -22.20
C GLU A 92 75.90 -15.55 -23.13
N GLU A 93 75.40 -16.01 -24.28
CA GLU A 93 76.21 -16.72 -25.28
C GLU A 93 77.33 -15.83 -25.87
N LEU A 94 77.08 -14.52 -25.98
CA LEU A 94 78.05 -13.53 -26.45
C LEU A 94 79.32 -13.44 -25.59
N LEU A 95 79.23 -13.72 -24.28
CA LEU A 95 80.38 -13.69 -23.36
C LEU A 95 81.46 -14.70 -23.73
N TYR A 96 81.10 -15.75 -24.46
CA TYR A 96 81.98 -16.85 -24.85
C TYR A 96 82.27 -16.88 -26.36
N THR A 97 81.86 -15.85 -27.10
CA THR A 97 82.03 -15.77 -28.55
C THR A 97 83.35 -15.07 -28.90
N ASP A 98 84.24 -15.80 -29.59
CA ASP A 98 85.53 -15.27 -30.06
C ASP A 98 85.47 -14.61 -31.46
N ASP A 99 84.35 -14.72 -32.18
CA ASP A 99 84.16 -14.11 -33.52
C ASP A 99 83.63 -12.67 -33.42
N PRO A 100 84.43 -11.65 -33.80
CA PRO A 100 84.03 -10.24 -33.71
C PRO A 100 82.81 -9.88 -34.58
N VAL A 101 82.56 -10.61 -35.68
CA VAL A 101 81.43 -10.34 -36.57
C VAL A 101 80.13 -10.83 -35.95
N GLN A 102 80.13 -12.05 -35.41
CA GLN A 102 78.99 -12.60 -34.66
C GLN A 102 78.73 -11.77 -33.40
N PHE A 103 79.78 -11.31 -32.73
CA PHE A 103 79.67 -10.43 -31.57
C PHE A 103 78.81 -9.20 -31.89
N LEU A 104 79.15 -8.48 -32.97
CA LEU A 104 78.45 -7.27 -33.37
C LEU A 104 77.00 -7.53 -33.78
N GLN A 105 76.72 -8.64 -34.47
CA GLN A 105 75.36 -8.98 -34.93
C GLN A 105 74.41 -9.28 -33.77
N ILE A 106 74.82 -10.13 -32.82
CA ILE A 106 73.97 -10.49 -31.68
C ILE A 106 73.81 -9.29 -30.74
N PHE A 107 74.88 -8.52 -30.51
CA PHE A 107 74.82 -7.33 -29.66
C PHE A 107 73.86 -6.28 -30.21
N GLN A 108 73.91 -6.03 -31.53
CA GLN A 108 72.99 -5.10 -32.20
C GLN A 108 71.53 -5.54 -32.07
N PHE A 109 71.26 -6.84 -32.23
CA PHE A 109 69.92 -7.38 -32.11
C PHE A 109 69.39 -7.32 -30.67
N ALA A 110 70.18 -7.76 -29.69
CA ALA A 110 69.77 -7.82 -28.29
C ALA A 110 69.61 -6.43 -27.66
N SER A 111 70.43 -5.45 -28.09
CA SER A 111 70.38 -4.06 -27.62
C SER A 111 69.29 -3.22 -28.30
N ALA A 112 68.59 -3.76 -29.31
CA ALA A 112 67.53 -3.05 -29.99
C ALA A 112 66.35 -2.77 -29.02
N PRO A 113 65.79 -1.55 -28.99
CA PRO A 113 64.65 -1.23 -28.15
C PRO A 113 63.48 -2.18 -28.40
N LEU A 114 62.83 -2.64 -27.33
CA LEU A 114 61.52 -3.29 -27.46
C LEU A 114 60.50 -2.22 -27.86
N VAL A 115 59.59 -2.58 -28.77
CA VAL A 115 58.59 -1.66 -29.35
C VAL A 115 57.55 -1.18 -28.32
N SER A 116 57.57 -1.72 -27.09
CA SER A 116 56.75 -1.24 -25.98
C SER A 116 57.62 -0.93 -24.77
N SER A 117 57.81 0.36 -24.45
CA SER A 117 58.59 0.79 -23.28
C SER A 117 57.75 1.17 -22.07
N ASP A 118 56.43 1.33 -22.24
CA ASP A 118 55.59 1.90 -21.20
C ASP A 118 54.65 0.84 -20.66
N VAL A 119 55.14 0.06 -19.70
CA VAL A 119 54.27 -0.77 -18.86
C VAL A 119 53.27 0.16 -18.18
N PRO A 120 51.95 0.03 -18.43
CA PRO A 120 50.98 0.92 -17.83
C PRO A 120 51.02 0.75 -16.31
N THR A 121 51.12 1.86 -15.57
CA THR A 121 51.06 1.88 -14.11
C THR A 121 49.74 1.24 -13.65
N ILE A 122 49.82 0.04 -13.05
CA ILE A 122 48.66 -0.67 -12.55
C ILE A 122 48.22 -0.03 -11.23
N VAL A 123 47.25 0.88 -11.31
CA VAL A 123 46.60 1.44 -10.12
C VAL A 123 45.46 0.51 -9.73
N LEU A 124 45.64 -0.23 -8.63
CA LEU A 124 44.56 -0.97 -7.98
C LEU A 124 43.62 0.03 -7.31
N ASN A 125 42.50 0.34 -7.98
CA ASN A 125 41.47 1.19 -7.41
C ASN A 125 40.77 0.46 -6.25
N SER A 126 41.22 0.74 -5.01
CA SER A 126 40.59 0.35 -3.74
C SER A 126 40.49 -1.15 -3.46
N SER A 127 40.48 -1.53 -2.18
CA SER A 127 40.21 -2.90 -1.75
C SER A 127 38.79 -3.36 -2.09
N HIS A 128 37.83 -2.42 -2.28
CA HIS A 128 36.41 -2.72 -2.45
C HIS A 128 35.77 -1.89 -3.58
N PRO A 129 35.99 -2.23 -4.86
CA PRO A 129 35.59 -1.42 -6.01
C PRO A 129 34.07 -1.23 -6.17
N PHE A 130 33.25 -2.06 -5.51
CA PHE A 130 31.78 -2.02 -5.59
C PHE A 130 31.09 -1.63 -4.27
N ASN A 131 31.82 -1.23 -3.22
CA ASN A 131 31.20 -0.90 -1.93
C ASN A 131 30.21 0.28 -2.05
N SER A 132 30.54 1.28 -2.87
CA SER A 132 29.65 2.41 -3.17
C SER A 132 28.32 1.97 -3.83
N VAL A 133 28.36 0.91 -4.63
CA VAL A 133 27.16 0.32 -5.26
C VAL A 133 26.29 -0.34 -4.20
N VAL A 134 26.89 -1.14 -3.32
CA VAL A 134 26.18 -1.78 -2.20
C VAL A 134 25.56 -0.73 -1.28
N GLN A 135 26.29 0.35 -0.96
CA GLN A 135 25.78 1.45 -0.16
C GLN A 135 24.59 2.14 -0.83
N SER A 136 24.66 2.40 -2.14
CA SER A 136 23.56 3.00 -2.91
C SER A 136 22.31 2.11 -2.91
N VAL A 137 22.48 0.78 -3.04
CA VAL A 137 21.37 -0.18 -2.96
C VAL A 137 20.77 -0.23 -1.56
N SER A 138 21.58 -0.14 -0.50
CA SER A 138 21.10 -0.05 0.89
C SER A 138 20.25 1.22 1.10
N GLN A 139 20.72 2.35 0.60
CA GLN A 139 19.98 3.62 0.69
C GLN A 139 18.65 3.56 -0.08
N LEU A 140 18.62 2.90 -1.24
CA LEU A 140 17.38 2.69 -1.98
C LEU A 140 16.38 1.85 -1.17
N LYS A 141 16.86 0.78 -0.53
CA LYS A 141 16.04 -0.07 0.35
C LYS A 141 15.45 0.73 1.51
N GLU A 142 16.29 1.49 2.23
CA GLU A 142 15.86 2.30 3.37
C GLU A 142 14.77 3.31 2.97
N LYS A 143 14.95 4.01 1.84
CA LYS A 143 13.95 4.96 1.33
C LYS A 143 12.63 4.28 0.99
N LEU A 144 12.67 3.10 0.36
CA LEU A 144 11.44 2.34 0.04
C LEU A 144 10.72 1.91 1.31
N GLU A 145 11.44 1.41 2.32
CA GLU A 145 10.86 1.00 3.60
C GLU A 145 10.24 2.18 4.37
N GLU A 146 10.91 3.34 4.36
CA GLU A 146 10.41 4.58 4.97
C GLU A 146 9.12 5.05 4.29
N SER A 147 9.11 5.18 2.96
CA SER A 147 7.92 5.59 2.21
C SER A 147 6.75 4.61 2.41
N CYS A 148 7.01 3.30 2.40
CA CYS A 148 5.96 2.31 2.67
C CYS A 148 5.35 2.48 4.06
N LYS A 149 6.17 2.80 5.08
CA LYS A 149 5.68 3.01 6.44
C LYS A 149 4.82 4.27 6.55
N GLU A 150 5.30 5.38 5.98
CA GLU A 150 4.57 6.66 5.99
C GLU A 150 3.22 6.56 5.29
N ASP A 151 3.19 5.96 4.09
CA ASP A 151 1.96 5.85 3.31
C ASP A 151 0.98 4.84 3.89
N PHE A 152 1.46 3.81 4.60
CA PHE A 152 0.59 2.82 5.22
C PHE A 152 -0.33 3.43 6.29
N GLU A 153 0.13 4.42 7.06
CA GLU A 153 -0.70 5.14 8.03
C GLU A 153 -1.84 5.91 7.33
N ASN A 154 -1.54 6.54 6.20
CA ASN A 154 -2.54 7.24 5.37
C ASN A 154 -3.54 6.28 4.73
N ILE A 155 -3.09 5.11 4.26
CA ILE A 155 -3.98 4.07 3.71
C ILE A 155 -4.88 3.53 4.82
N SER A 156 -4.31 3.21 5.98
CA SER A 156 -5.05 2.65 7.10
C SER A 156 -6.17 3.58 7.59
N SER A 157 -5.90 4.89 7.69
CA SER A 157 -6.91 5.87 8.10
C SER A 157 -8.06 5.99 7.09
N GLN A 158 -7.76 6.03 5.80
CA GLN A 158 -8.78 6.08 4.75
C GLN A 158 -9.69 4.84 4.74
N VAL A 159 -9.15 3.65 5.02
CA VAL A 159 -9.94 2.42 5.13
C VAL A 159 -10.92 2.47 6.31
N THR A 160 -10.53 3.08 7.43
CA THR A 160 -11.40 3.16 8.62
C THR A 160 -12.59 4.09 8.47
N ASP A 161 -12.54 5.05 7.55
CA ASP A 161 -13.61 6.03 7.30
C ASP A 161 -14.72 5.49 6.38
N VAL A 162 -14.51 4.35 5.72
CA VAL A 162 -15.50 3.80 4.77
C VAL A 162 -16.59 3.02 5.51
N GLN A 163 -17.76 3.64 5.68
CA GLN A 163 -18.92 3.01 6.33
C GLN A 163 -20.20 3.12 5.48
N ILE A 164 -21.10 2.15 5.63
CA ILE A 164 -22.48 2.29 5.14
C ILE A 164 -23.21 3.23 6.10
N VAL A 165 -23.20 4.53 5.77
CA VAL A 165 -23.93 5.54 6.54
C VAL A 165 -25.43 5.37 6.28
N LEU A 166 -26.15 4.89 7.28
CA LEU A 166 -27.60 4.91 7.27
C LEU A 166 -28.06 6.33 7.62
N SER A 167 -28.38 7.13 6.60
CA SER A 167 -28.98 8.44 6.81
C SER A 167 -30.35 8.25 7.46
N ASP A 168 -30.53 8.79 8.65
CA ASP A 168 -31.80 8.76 9.37
C ASP A 168 -32.74 9.81 8.77
N GLU A 169 -33.15 9.60 7.51
CA GLU A 169 -34.29 10.31 6.91
C GLU A 169 -35.60 9.72 7.44
N GLN A 170 -35.71 9.64 8.76
CA GLN A 170 -36.98 9.75 9.44
C GLN A 170 -36.88 10.99 10.31
N LYS A 171 -37.14 12.18 9.72
CA LYS A 171 -37.60 13.32 10.50
C LYS A 171 -38.69 12.80 11.41
N THR A 172 -38.33 12.67 12.67
CA THR A 172 -39.16 12.05 13.69
C THR A 172 -40.46 12.85 13.71
N ARG A 173 -41.59 12.18 13.90
CA ARG A 173 -42.89 12.86 14.06
C ARG A 173 -42.77 13.96 15.12
N GLU A 174 -41.89 13.75 16.08
CA GLU A 174 -41.45 14.66 17.13
C GLU A 174 -40.79 15.94 16.59
N GLU A 175 -39.93 15.90 15.55
CA GLU A 175 -39.38 17.08 14.88
C GLU A 175 -40.42 17.82 14.04
N PHE A 176 -41.29 17.08 13.33
CA PHE A 176 -42.39 17.69 12.58
C PHE A 176 -43.37 18.40 13.53
N LEU A 177 -43.68 17.78 14.68
CA LEU A 177 -44.47 18.40 15.74
C LEU A 177 -43.75 19.59 16.38
N ARG A 178 -42.43 19.51 16.59
CA ARG A 178 -41.62 20.65 17.09
C ARG A 178 -41.69 21.84 16.14
N TYR A 179 -41.53 21.58 14.84
CA TYR A 179 -41.61 22.61 13.81
C TYR A 179 -43.02 23.18 13.68
N PHE A 180 -44.05 22.34 13.80
CA PHE A 180 -45.46 22.74 13.79
C PHE A 180 -45.82 23.60 15.00
N CYS A 181 -45.39 23.24 16.21
CA CYS A 181 -45.59 24.03 17.42
C CYS A 181 -44.87 25.39 17.35
N LEU A 182 -43.63 25.43 16.83
CA LEU A 182 -42.90 26.68 16.57
C LEU A 182 -43.58 27.58 15.53
N TRP A 183 -44.32 26.98 14.59
CA TRP A 183 -45.09 27.71 13.58
C TRP A 183 -46.40 28.26 14.14
N GLU A 184 -47.11 27.52 14.99
CA GLU A 184 -48.30 27.99 15.73
C GLU A 184 -47.99 29.13 16.71
N GLU A 185 -46.90 29.03 17.47
CA GLU A 185 -46.46 30.09 18.39
C GLU A 185 -46.14 31.41 17.64
N ARG A 186 -45.57 31.33 16.44
CA ARG A 186 -45.32 32.51 15.58
C ARG A 186 -46.59 33.10 14.98
N LEU A 187 -47.63 32.30 14.71
CA LEU A 187 -48.91 32.80 14.20
C LEU A 187 -49.76 33.47 15.29
N THR A 188 -49.69 32.98 16.52
CA THR A 188 -50.39 33.58 17.68
C THR A 188 -49.80 34.92 18.13
N SER A 189 -48.58 35.26 17.69
CA SER A 189 -47.94 36.57 17.95
C SER A 189 -48.19 37.61 16.84
N ILE A 190 -48.97 37.29 15.81
CA ILE A 190 -49.34 38.23 14.73
C ILE A 190 -50.72 38.83 15.05
N PRO A 191 -50.86 40.16 15.31
CA PRO A 191 -52.08 40.76 15.87
C PRO A 191 -53.35 40.70 15.00
N GLN A 192 -53.28 40.15 13.77
CA GLN A 192 -54.34 40.22 12.77
C GLN A 192 -54.91 38.84 12.33
N ILE A 193 -54.53 37.72 12.95
CA ILE A 193 -54.97 36.35 12.52
C ILE A 193 -56.03 35.73 13.45
N HIS A 194 -56.77 36.52 14.22
CA HIS A 194 -57.90 35.98 15.01
C HIS A 194 -59.10 35.50 14.18
N SER A 195 -59.12 35.69 12.86
CA SER A 195 -60.28 35.34 12.02
C SER A 195 -60.21 33.96 11.34
N ILE A 196 -59.08 33.26 11.33
CA ILE A 196 -58.93 31.99 10.58
C ILE A 196 -58.95 30.74 11.48
N SER A 197 -58.66 30.85 12.77
CA SER A 197 -58.57 29.70 13.69
C SER A 197 -59.92 29.05 14.04
N SER A 198 -61.05 29.74 13.87
CA SER A 198 -62.38 29.19 14.19
C SER A 198 -62.96 28.23 13.13
N MET A 199 -62.32 28.05 11.98
CA MET A 199 -62.86 27.23 10.87
C MET A 199 -62.26 25.82 10.71
N ILE A 200 -61.28 25.41 11.55
CA ILE A 200 -60.57 24.11 11.35
C ILE A 200 -60.61 23.20 12.60
N HIS A 201 -61.67 23.25 13.41
CA HIS A 201 -61.91 22.20 14.41
C HIS A 201 -63.10 21.31 14.00
N PRO A 202 -62.90 19.99 13.82
CA PRO A 202 -64.00 19.04 13.76
C PRO A 202 -64.64 18.88 15.15
N HIS A 203 -65.98 18.90 15.20
CA HIS A 203 -66.78 18.66 16.40
C HIS A 203 -66.45 17.31 17.09
N PRO A 204 -66.56 17.21 18.43
CA PRO A 204 -66.36 15.97 19.15
C PRO A 204 -67.66 15.13 19.22
N PRO A 205 -67.59 13.79 19.23
CA PRO A 205 -68.70 12.99 19.75
C PRO A 205 -68.44 12.59 21.21
N GLY A 206 -69.41 12.95 22.06
CA GLY A 206 -70.08 12.02 22.98
C GLY A 206 -69.29 11.43 24.15
N SER A 207 -69.56 11.96 25.34
CA SER A 207 -69.23 11.41 26.65
C SER A 207 -69.82 10.01 26.88
N GLY A 208 -68.96 8.99 26.95
CA GLY A 208 -69.28 7.65 27.43
C GLY A 208 -68.32 7.23 28.56
N ARG A 209 -68.87 7.06 29.76
CA ARG A 209 -68.16 6.73 31.00
C ARG A 209 -67.65 5.26 30.97
N LEU A 210 -66.36 5.03 31.21
CA LEU A 210 -65.78 3.67 31.36
C LEU A 210 -65.79 3.23 32.85
N PRO A 211 -66.01 1.93 33.15
CA PRO A 211 -65.97 1.33 34.50
C PRO A 211 -64.53 0.95 34.93
N PRO A 212 -64.28 0.60 36.21
CA PRO A 212 -62.93 0.49 36.76
C PRO A 212 -62.19 -0.78 36.30
N ILE A 213 -60.87 -0.63 36.14
CA ILE A 213 -59.95 -1.64 35.61
C ILE A 213 -59.74 -2.76 36.64
N ALA A 214 -60.10 -3.99 36.28
CA ALA A 214 -59.67 -5.19 37.00
C ALA A 214 -58.27 -5.63 36.51
N GLU A 215 -57.29 -5.62 37.41
CA GLU A 215 -55.96 -6.19 37.17
C GLU A 215 -56.05 -7.69 36.91
N THR A 216 -55.67 -8.14 35.72
CA THR A 216 -55.58 -9.58 35.43
C THR A 216 -54.18 -10.10 35.82
N ARG A 217 -54.21 -10.94 36.86
CA ARG A 217 -53.14 -11.75 37.48
C ARG A 217 -52.27 -12.60 36.52
N GLY A 218 -52.52 -12.54 35.21
CA GLY A 218 -51.83 -13.32 34.18
C GLY A 218 -50.48 -12.73 33.73
N GLU A 219 -50.32 -11.40 33.74
CA GLU A 219 -49.11 -10.76 33.22
C GLU A 219 -47.91 -10.88 34.18
N LYS A 220 -48.17 -10.86 35.51
CA LYS A 220 -47.11 -11.09 36.52
C LYS A 220 -46.50 -12.50 36.42
N LYS A 221 -47.29 -13.53 36.13
CA LYS A 221 -46.77 -14.90 35.97
C LYS A 221 -45.93 -15.08 34.69
N LYS A 222 -46.22 -14.34 33.62
CA LYS A 222 -45.40 -14.36 32.39
C LYS A 222 -44.07 -13.61 32.57
N LEU A 223 -44.05 -12.55 33.38
CA LEU A 223 -42.84 -11.80 33.66
C LEU A 223 -41.87 -12.56 34.58
N GLU A 224 -42.39 -13.26 35.59
CA GLU A 224 -41.57 -14.06 36.51
C GLU A 224 -40.91 -15.25 35.78
N LYS A 225 -41.69 -15.97 34.96
CA LYS A 225 -41.17 -17.10 34.17
C LYS A 225 -40.12 -16.69 33.11
N LYS A 226 -40.10 -15.41 32.72
CA LYS A 226 -39.10 -14.85 31.80
C LYS A 226 -37.83 -14.42 32.54
N LYS A 227 -37.94 -14.01 33.81
CA LYS A 227 -36.78 -13.73 34.68
C LYS A 227 -36.01 -14.98 35.07
N ASP A 228 -36.71 -16.08 35.39
CA ASP A 228 -36.06 -17.34 35.77
C ASP A 228 -35.23 -17.95 34.63
N ARG A 229 -35.76 -17.92 33.39
CA ARG A 229 -35.04 -18.38 32.19
C ARG A 229 -33.79 -17.57 31.84
N VAL A 230 -33.76 -16.29 32.21
CA VAL A 230 -32.59 -15.42 31.99
C VAL A 230 -31.53 -15.71 33.06
N ARG A 231 -31.95 -16.01 34.30
CA ARG A 231 -31.04 -16.33 35.40
C ARG A 231 -30.36 -17.70 35.19
N GLU A 232 -31.09 -18.69 34.69
CA GLU A 232 -30.55 -20.02 34.37
C GLU A 232 -29.54 -19.98 33.20
N LYS A 233 -29.80 -19.16 32.17
CA LYS A 233 -28.87 -18.99 31.04
C LYS A 233 -27.55 -18.31 31.42
N ASN A 234 -27.55 -17.46 32.44
CA ASN A 234 -26.34 -16.77 32.88
C ASN A 234 -25.47 -17.62 33.81
N GLN A 235 -26.00 -18.67 34.45
CA GLN A 235 -25.23 -19.61 35.26
C GLN A 235 -24.51 -20.68 34.43
N LEU A 236 -24.95 -20.95 33.20
CA LEU A 236 -24.29 -21.90 32.28
C LEU A 236 -23.12 -21.28 31.48
N LEU A 237 -22.83 -19.99 31.69
CA LEU A 237 -21.77 -19.25 31.01
C LEU A 237 -20.59 -18.86 31.93
N THR A 238 -20.54 -19.41 33.14
CA THR A 238 -19.43 -19.25 34.11
C THR A 238 -18.88 -20.63 34.46
#